data_AF-D4MQF7-F1
#
_entry.id   AF-D4MQF7-F1
#
_cell.length_a   1.000
_cell.length_b   1.000
_cell.length_c   1.000
_cell.angle_alpha   90.00
_cell.angle_beta   90.00
_cell.angle_gamma   90.00
#
_symmetry.space_group_name_H-M   'P 1'
#
loop_
_entity.id
_entity.type
_entity.pdbx_description
1 polymer ?
#
loop_
_entity_poly.entity_id
_entity_poly.type
_entity_poly.pdbx_seq_one_letter_code
_entity_poly.pdbx_strand_id
1 'polypeptide(L)'
;MKKAAISIAVTFGVAFFLFFPWKIEHYEDGGTVTYSSLTYKICVWNSLSGKRDISEIYYFPENFKNLTELNDMETLDEKEEAHVMAEDSDGYYALCRLIVATYGYVEEEDCFVSDSGPRLHNLIFDGDTEELPVIRWSEDFSLIIPHEVELGSITVLNEKGEKVLGLDSESSDGKYFSELPAGTYYVAVEIDRKGDYIEARDEYTYSVEQYAFCLKK
;
A
#
# COMPACT_ATOMS: atom_id res chain seq x y z
N MET A 1 34.03 46.99 -8.61
CA MET A 1 32.59 47.10 -8.90
C MET A 1 32.12 46.16 -10.01
N LYS A 2 32.69 46.18 -11.23
CA LYS A 2 32.28 45.29 -12.35
C LYS A 2 32.35 43.79 -12.05
N LYS A 3 33.44 43.29 -11.43
CA LYS A 3 33.59 41.87 -11.06
C LYS A 3 32.57 41.40 -10.01
N ALA A 4 32.26 42.26 -9.03
CA ALA A 4 31.25 41.97 -8.01
C ALA A 4 29.84 41.95 -8.62
N ALA A 5 29.52 42.88 -9.52
CA ALA A 5 28.25 42.88 -10.25
C ALA A 5 28.06 41.64 -11.14
N ILE A 6 29.12 41.18 -11.81
CA ILE A 6 29.10 39.94 -12.59
C ILE A 6 28.90 38.72 -11.68
N SER A 7 29.63 38.64 -10.56
CA SER A 7 29.47 37.54 -9.60
C SER A 7 28.04 37.49 -9.05
N ILE A 8 27.48 38.64 -8.67
CA ILE A 8 26.10 38.75 -8.18
C ILE A 8 25.13 38.29 -9.27
N ALA A 9 25.29 38.76 -10.51
CA ALA A 9 24.44 38.36 -11.63
C ALA A 9 24.50 36.85 -11.91
N VAL A 10 25.70 36.25 -11.83
CA VAL A 10 25.87 34.80 -11.99
C VAL A 10 25.21 34.04 -10.85
N THR A 11 25.39 34.47 -9.59
CA THR A 11 24.74 33.85 -8.42
C THR A 11 23.22 33.91 -8.53
N PHE A 12 22.66 35.05 -8.90
CA PHE A 12 21.20 35.18 -9.10
C PHE A 12 20.71 34.35 -10.29
N GLY A 13 21.47 34.29 -11.39
CA GLY A 13 21.14 33.43 -12.52
C GLY A 13 21.11 31.96 -12.14
N VAL A 14 22.13 31.48 -11.41
CA VAL A 14 22.17 30.10 -10.92
C VAL A 14 21.03 29.84 -9.94
N ALA A 15 20.77 30.74 -8.97
CA ALA A 15 19.68 30.56 -8.02
C ALA A 15 18.30 30.53 -8.70
N PHE A 16 18.08 31.37 -9.72
CA PHE A 16 16.89 31.31 -10.55
C PHE A 16 16.75 29.94 -11.21
N PHE A 17 17.84 29.44 -11.78
CA PHE A 17 17.89 28.09 -12.35
C PHE A 17 17.90 26.96 -11.31
N LEU A 18 17.89 27.21 -10.00
CA LEU A 18 17.76 26.14 -9.02
C LEU A 18 16.36 26.13 -8.40
N PHE A 19 15.79 27.30 -8.15
CA PHE A 19 14.62 27.44 -7.29
C PHE A 19 13.39 28.03 -7.97
N PHE A 20 13.54 28.72 -9.11
CA PHE A 20 12.39 29.28 -9.81
C PHE A 20 11.80 28.24 -10.78
N PRO A 21 10.47 28.01 -10.78
CA PRO A 21 9.85 27.03 -11.66
C PRO A 21 9.70 27.62 -13.07
N TRP A 22 10.74 27.51 -13.90
CA TRP A 22 10.72 28.09 -15.24
C TRP A 22 9.94 27.26 -16.27
N LYS A 23 9.66 25.99 -15.99
CA LYS A 23 8.93 25.11 -16.90
C LYS A 23 7.56 24.80 -16.30
N ILE A 24 6.51 25.25 -16.97
CA ILE A 24 5.11 25.02 -16.58
C ILE A 24 4.44 24.23 -17.69
N GLU A 25 3.85 23.08 -17.36
CA GLU A 25 3.14 22.22 -18.33
C GLU A 25 1.72 21.96 -17.85
N HIS A 26 0.76 22.08 -18.77
CA HIS A 26 -0.66 21.80 -18.55
C HIS A 26 -1.02 20.52 -19.31
N TYR A 27 -1.77 19.64 -18.66
CA TYR A 27 -2.16 18.34 -19.23
C TYR A 27 -3.62 18.33 -19.66
N GLU A 28 -3.96 17.47 -20.63
CA GLU A 28 -5.29 17.41 -21.26
C GLU A 28 -6.33 16.62 -20.43
N ASP A 29 -5.97 16.20 -19.22
CA ASP A 29 -6.80 15.42 -18.29
C ASP A 29 -7.81 16.26 -17.47
N GLY A 30 -8.02 17.51 -17.88
CA GLY A 30 -9.03 18.39 -17.31
C GLY A 30 -8.57 19.24 -16.13
N GLY A 31 -7.28 19.26 -15.79
CA GLY A 31 -6.78 20.21 -14.79
C GLY A 31 -5.37 20.02 -14.25
N THR A 32 -4.65 18.95 -14.61
CA THR A 32 -3.31 18.70 -14.03
C THR A 32 -2.29 19.71 -14.54
N VAL A 33 -1.47 20.24 -13.64
CA VAL A 33 -0.42 21.23 -13.94
C VAL A 33 0.87 20.86 -13.23
N THR A 34 2.00 20.96 -13.93
CA THR A 34 3.33 20.78 -13.32
C THR A 34 4.16 22.06 -13.35
N TYR A 35 4.91 22.31 -12.28
CA TYR A 35 5.84 23.43 -12.12
C TYR A 35 7.23 22.87 -11.85
N SER A 36 8.16 22.99 -12.81
CA SER A 36 9.49 22.38 -12.72
C SER A 36 10.62 23.42 -12.63
N SER A 37 11.56 23.16 -11.72
CA SER A 37 12.88 23.78 -11.61
C SER A 37 13.98 22.71 -11.77
N LEU A 38 15.27 23.04 -11.58
CA LEU A 38 16.31 22.00 -11.54
C LEU A 38 16.19 21.11 -10.31
N THR A 39 15.80 21.69 -9.16
CA THR A 39 15.87 21.01 -7.87
C THR A 39 14.56 20.35 -7.45
N TYR A 40 13.45 20.73 -8.08
CA TYR A 40 12.14 20.16 -7.77
C TYR A 40 11.17 20.23 -8.95
N LYS A 41 10.10 19.45 -8.89
CA LYS A 41 8.89 19.55 -9.70
C LYS A 41 7.68 19.47 -8.78
N ILE A 42 6.77 20.42 -8.89
CA ILE A 42 5.47 20.37 -8.21
C ILE A 42 4.45 19.83 -9.20
N CYS A 43 3.70 18.80 -8.83
CA CYS A 43 2.55 18.33 -9.58
C CYS A 43 1.27 18.71 -8.84
N VAL A 44 0.32 19.32 -9.54
CA VAL A 44 -1.01 19.61 -9.02
C VAL A 44 -1.97 18.77 -9.83
N TRP A 45 -2.51 17.72 -9.21
CA TRP A 45 -3.33 16.71 -9.88
C TRP A 45 -4.79 17.14 -9.99
N ASN A 46 -5.43 16.85 -11.12
CA ASN A 46 -6.88 16.98 -11.26
C ASN A 46 -7.59 15.74 -10.71
N SER A 47 -8.08 15.82 -9.48
CA SER A 47 -8.87 14.76 -8.87
C SER A 47 -10.32 14.81 -9.38
N LEU A 48 -10.67 13.94 -10.34
CA LEU A 48 -12.05 13.74 -10.79
C LEU A 48 -12.96 13.10 -9.71
N SER A 49 -12.42 12.68 -8.56
CA SER A 49 -13.12 11.87 -7.55
C SER A 49 -13.53 12.64 -6.28
N GLY A 50 -13.30 13.95 -6.19
CA GLY A 50 -13.74 14.76 -5.05
C GLY A 50 -12.89 14.62 -3.77
N LYS A 51 -11.79 13.85 -3.79
CA LYS A 51 -10.70 14.01 -2.82
C LYS A 51 -9.87 15.24 -3.21
N ARG A 52 -9.47 16.05 -2.22
CA ARG A 52 -8.85 17.40 -2.31
C ARG A 52 -7.77 17.52 -3.40
N ASP A 53 -7.51 18.75 -3.86
CA ASP A 53 -6.38 19.12 -4.72
C ASP A 53 -5.05 18.66 -4.07
N ILE A 54 -4.54 17.49 -4.44
CA ILE A 54 -3.26 16.99 -3.96
C ILE A 54 -2.17 17.70 -4.77
N SER A 55 -1.35 18.49 -4.07
CA SER A 55 -0.15 19.13 -4.63
C SER A 55 1.07 18.40 -4.10
N GLU A 56 1.84 17.78 -4.99
CA GLU A 56 2.99 16.96 -4.66
C GLU A 56 4.29 17.61 -5.09
N ILE A 57 5.37 17.34 -4.37
CA ILE A 57 6.69 17.93 -4.63
C ILE A 57 7.72 16.81 -4.79
N TYR A 58 8.25 16.68 -6.00
CA TYR A 58 9.32 15.76 -6.35
C TYR A 58 10.65 16.50 -6.36
N TYR A 59 11.63 16.04 -5.59
CA TYR A 59 12.97 16.65 -5.55
C TYR A 59 13.92 16.03 -6.58
N PHE A 60 15.03 16.70 -6.86
CA PHE A 60 16.11 16.14 -7.66
C PHE A 60 16.64 14.82 -7.05
N PRO A 61 16.85 13.75 -7.85
CA PRO A 61 16.76 13.69 -9.32
C PRO A 61 15.38 13.28 -9.86
N GLU A 62 14.44 12.89 -8.99
CA GLU A 62 13.13 12.35 -9.36
C GLU A 62 12.28 13.35 -10.18
N ASN A 63 12.50 14.65 -9.97
CA ASN A 63 11.81 15.72 -10.71
C ASN A 63 11.98 15.67 -12.25
N PHE A 64 12.94 14.92 -12.79
CA PHE A 64 13.08 14.77 -14.25
C PHE A 64 12.17 13.72 -14.87
N LYS A 65 11.57 12.82 -14.07
CA LYS A 65 10.61 11.82 -14.53
C LYS A 65 9.38 12.46 -15.16
N ASN A 66 8.79 11.80 -16.16
CA ASN A 66 7.58 12.29 -16.82
C ASN A 66 6.32 12.01 -15.97
N LEU A 67 5.18 12.61 -16.33
CA LEU A 67 3.95 12.50 -15.53
C LEU A 67 3.49 11.05 -15.35
N THR A 68 3.64 10.21 -16.38
CA THR A 68 3.28 8.78 -16.31
C THR A 68 4.21 8.04 -15.36
N GLU A 69 5.51 8.29 -15.40
CA GLU A 69 6.47 7.68 -14.46
C GLU A 69 6.26 8.14 -13.02
N LEU A 70 5.80 9.37 -12.81
CA LEU A 70 5.47 9.90 -11.48
C LEU A 70 4.16 9.31 -10.97
N ASN A 71 3.13 9.19 -11.81
CA ASN A 71 1.90 8.46 -11.49
C ASN A 71 2.17 6.98 -11.25
N ASP A 72 3.02 6.34 -12.05
CA ASP A 72 3.38 4.94 -11.86
C ASP A 72 4.17 4.78 -10.56
N MET A 73 5.01 5.75 -10.19
CA MET A 73 5.70 5.79 -8.91
C MET A 73 4.76 6.09 -7.74
N GLU A 74 3.75 6.95 -7.91
CA GLU A 74 2.68 7.17 -6.92
C GLU A 74 1.84 5.91 -6.76
N THR A 75 1.47 5.22 -7.86
CA THR A 75 0.79 3.92 -7.77
C THR A 75 1.70 2.82 -7.23
N LEU A 76 3.04 3.00 -7.30
CA LEU A 76 4.01 2.11 -6.67
C LEU A 76 4.22 2.47 -5.19
N ASP A 77 4.18 3.75 -4.81
CA ASP A 77 4.22 4.24 -3.43
C ASP A 77 2.88 3.96 -2.72
N GLU A 78 1.76 3.99 -3.44
CA GLU A 78 0.44 3.48 -3.03
C GLU A 78 0.44 1.95 -2.99
N LYS A 79 1.22 1.25 -3.83
CA LYS A 79 1.51 -0.19 -3.65
C LYS A 79 2.53 -0.44 -2.53
N GLU A 80 3.31 0.55 -2.15
CA GLU A 80 4.13 0.60 -0.94
C GLU A 80 3.33 1.17 0.25
N GLU A 81 1.99 1.27 0.17
CA GLU A 81 1.13 1.17 1.35
C GLU A 81 1.29 -0.23 1.94
N ALA A 82 2.42 -0.49 2.60
CA ALA A 82 2.69 -1.60 3.51
C ALA A 82 1.79 -2.84 3.26
N HIS A 83 1.91 -3.45 2.08
CA HIS A 83 1.20 -4.70 1.78
C HIS A 83 1.97 -5.89 2.34
N VAL A 84 1.24 -6.88 2.85
CA VAL A 84 1.84 -8.17 3.16
C VAL A 84 2.13 -8.89 1.85
N MET A 85 3.38 -9.31 1.70
CA MET A 85 3.87 -10.04 0.54
C MET A 85 4.35 -11.42 0.97
N ALA A 86 4.45 -12.33 0.01
CA ALA A 86 5.25 -13.55 0.18
C ALA A 86 6.54 -13.45 -0.63
N GLU A 87 7.59 -14.12 -0.19
CA GLU A 87 8.84 -14.28 -0.94
C GLU A 87 9.36 -15.71 -0.87
N ASP A 88 10.08 -16.11 -1.91
CA ASP A 88 10.92 -17.30 -1.98
C ASP A 88 12.16 -17.01 -2.85
N SER A 89 12.94 -18.03 -3.20
CA SER A 89 14.09 -17.89 -4.12
C SER A 89 13.74 -17.48 -5.55
N ASP A 90 12.51 -17.68 -5.99
CA ASP A 90 12.02 -17.31 -7.32
C ASP A 90 11.54 -15.83 -7.37
N GLY A 91 11.16 -15.25 -6.23
CA GLY A 91 10.92 -13.81 -6.08
C GLY A 91 9.82 -13.43 -5.10
N TYR A 92 9.19 -12.28 -5.35
CA TYR A 92 8.13 -11.72 -4.51
C TYR A 92 6.74 -11.95 -5.12
N TYR A 93 5.76 -12.24 -4.28
CA TYR A 93 4.37 -12.47 -4.65
C TYR A 93 3.45 -11.49 -3.95
N ALA A 94 2.65 -10.78 -4.75
CA ALA A 94 1.54 -9.98 -4.25
C ALA A 94 0.40 -10.89 -3.80
N LEU A 95 -0.17 -10.60 -2.63
CA LEU A 95 -1.27 -11.36 -2.05
C LEU A 95 -2.61 -10.65 -2.29
N CYS A 96 -3.71 -11.39 -2.30
CA CYS A 96 -5.04 -10.80 -2.45
C CYS A 96 -5.46 -10.17 -1.12
N ARG A 97 -5.68 -8.85 -1.08
CA ARG A 97 -6.11 -8.13 0.12
C ARG A 97 -7.64 -8.06 0.19
N LEU A 98 -8.19 -8.51 1.32
CA LEU A 98 -9.61 -8.43 1.66
C LEU A 98 -9.77 -7.52 2.87
N ILE A 99 -10.61 -6.49 2.77
CA ILE A 99 -10.97 -5.66 3.93
C ILE A 99 -12.09 -6.39 4.67
N VAL A 100 -11.79 -6.88 5.87
CA VAL A 100 -12.68 -7.74 6.66
C VAL A 100 -13.50 -6.92 7.64
N ALA A 101 -12.91 -5.89 8.23
CA ALA A 101 -13.64 -4.95 9.06
C ALA A 101 -13.01 -3.57 8.99
N THR A 102 -13.83 -2.54 9.08
CA THR A 102 -13.38 -1.16 9.27
C THR A 102 -14.11 -0.55 10.45
N TYR A 103 -13.37 0.19 11.24
CA TYR A 103 -13.77 0.78 12.51
C TYR A 103 -13.48 2.28 12.41
N GLY A 104 -14.55 3.09 12.36
CA GLY A 104 -14.41 4.52 12.15
C GLY A 104 -15.54 5.34 12.76
N TYR A 105 -15.29 6.64 12.87
CA TYR A 105 -16.25 7.60 13.38
C TYR A 105 -17.14 8.17 12.28
N VAL A 106 -18.44 8.26 12.58
CA VAL A 106 -19.46 8.83 11.68
C VAL A 106 -19.95 10.14 12.29
N GLU A 107 -19.61 11.26 11.65
CA GLU A 107 -19.95 12.60 12.15
C GLU A 107 -21.47 12.84 12.24
N GLU A 108 -22.25 12.33 11.28
CA GLU A 108 -23.71 12.55 11.23
C GLU A 108 -24.46 11.89 12.37
N GLU A 109 -23.94 10.78 12.90
CA GLU A 109 -24.58 9.98 13.96
C GLU A 109 -23.91 10.14 15.33
N ASP A 110 -22.87 10.99 15.41
CA ASP A 110 -22.08 11.24 16.62
C ASP A 110 -21.51 9.96 17.28
N CYS A 111 -21.25 8.92 16.49
CA CYS A 111 -20.91 7.59 17.00
C CYS A 111 -19.85 6.87 16.17
N PHE A 112 -19.33 5.78 16.73
CA PHE A 112 -18.34 4.93 16.08
C PHE A 112 -19.03 3.68 15.54
N VAL A 113 -18.79 3.35 14.27
CA VAL A 113 -19.48 2.26 13.57
C VAL A 113 -18.46 1.28 13.00
N SER A 114 -18.84 0.01 12.97
CA SER A 114 -18.08 -1.05 12.30
C SER A 114 -18.81 -1.49 11.04
N ASP A 115 -18.09 -1.60 9.93
CA ASP A 115 -18.56 -2.32 8.74
C ASP A 115 -17.77 -3.63 8.61
N SER A 116 -18.44 -4.69 8.17
CA SER A 116 -17.86 -6.03 8.03
C SER A 116 -17.88 -6.46 6.57
N GLY A 117 -16.70 -6.73 6.04
CA GLY A 117 -16.50 -7.18 4.68
C GLY A 117 -16.33 -8.71 4.55
N PRO A 118 -16.05 -9.19 3.32
CA PRO A 118 -15.88 -10.61 3.05
C PRO A 118 -14.63 -11.18 3.71
N ARG A 119 -14.68 -12.47 4.08
CA ARG A 119 -13.54 -13.24 4.61
C ARG A 119 -13.14 -14.34 3.62
N LEU A 120 -11.88 -14.80 3.67
CA LEU A 120 -11.38 -15.89 2.82
C LEU A 120 -12.27 -17.14 2.85
N HIS A 121 -12.77 -17.48 4.04
CA HIS A 121 -13.66 -18.63 4.21
C HIS A 121 -14.86 -18.59 3.25
N ASN A 122 -15.45 -17.40 3.03
CA ASN A 122 -16.60 -17.25 2.13
C ASN A 122 -16.20 -17.55 0.68
N LEU A 123 -15.05 -17.04 0.22
CA LEU A 123 -14.55 -17.25 -1.15
C LEU A 123 -14.34 -18.74 -1.47
N ILE A 124 -13.86 -19.52 -0.50
CA ILE A 124 -13.67 -20.98 -0.67
C ILE A 124 -15.01 -21.69 -0.87
N PHE A 125 -16.03 -21.31 -0.12
CA PHE A 125 -17.36 -21.91 -0.22
C PHE A 125 -18.11 -21.50 -1.48
N ASP A 126 -17.94 -20.25 -1.90
CA ASP A 126 -18.58 -19.70 -3.09
C ASP A 126 -17.90 -20.19 -4.39
N GLY A 127 -16.70 -20.78 -4.28
CA GLY A 127 -15.92 -21.29 -5.40
C GLY A 127 -15.09 -20.22 -6.12
N ASP A 128 -15.09 -19.00 -5.60
CA ASP A 128 -14.39 -17.83 -6.12
C ASP A 128 -12.91 -17.81 -5.67
N THR A 129 -12.20 -18.93 -5.85
CA THR A 129 -10.78 -19.05 -5.49
C THR A 129 -9.83 -18.98 -6.68
N GLU A 130 -10.36 -18.91 -7.91
CA GLU A 130 -9.56 -18.81 -9.14
C GLU A 130 -8.74 -17.51 -9.21
N GLU A 131 -9.17 -16.46 -8.53
CA GLU A 131 -8.48 -15.17 -8.48
C GLU A 131 -7.34 -15.13 -7.45
N LEU A 132 -7.23 -16.12 -6.57
CA LEU A 132 -6.18 -16.15 -5.56
C LEU A 132 -4.82 -16.47 -6.19
N PRO A 133 -3.75 -15.74 -5.81
CA PRO A 133 -2.41 -16.07 -6.27
C PRO A 133 -2.01 -17.46 -5.78
N VAL A 134 -1.47 -18.27 -6.68
CA VAL A 134 -1.03 -19.65 -6.40
C VAL A 134 0.49 -19.68 -6.25
N ILE A 135 0.94 -19.96 -5.04
CA ILE A 135 2.36 -20.05 -4.67
C ILE A 135 2.70 -21.52 -4.44
N ARG A 136 3.89 -21.94 -4.87
CA ARG A 136 4.40 -23.29 -4.55
C ARG A 136 5.14 -23.23 -3.22
N TRP A 137 4.88 -24.17 -2.35
CA TRP A 137 5.59 -24.24 -1.08
C TRP A 137 7.06 -24.59 -1.31
N SER A 138 7.93 -23.89 -0.59
CA SER A 138 9.36 -24.10 -0.52
C SER A 138 9.85 -23.87 0.91
N GLU A 139 11.02 -24.40 1.26
CA GLU A 139 11.61 -24.26 2.60
C GLU A 139 12.12 -22.84 2.91
N ASP A 140 12.35 -22.04 1.86
CA ASP A 140 12.78 -20.65 1.92
C ASP A 140 11.62 -19.66 1.85
N PHE A 141 10.37 -20.14 1.84
CA PHE A 141 9.18 -19.31 1.83
C PHE A 141 9.08 -18.46 3.12
N SER A 142 8.89 -17.14 2.95
CA SER A 142 8.61 -16.20 4.06
C SER A 142 7.47 -15.24 3.72
N LEU A 143 6.79 -14.78 4.77
CA LEU A 143 5.87 -13.65 4.71
C LEU A 143 6.60 -12.38 5.13
N ILE A 144 6.47 -11.34 4.32
CA ILE A 144 7.01 -10.02 4.63
C ILE A 144 5.87 -9.20 5.19
N ILE A 145 5.97 -8.90 6.48
CA ILE A 145 4.98 -8.10 7.21
C ILE A 145 5.61 -6.73 7.47
N PRO A 146 5.03 -5.65 6.93
CA PRO A 146 5.52 -4.29 7.16
C PRO A 146 5.47 -3.91 8.64
N HIS A 147 6.41 -3.07 9.07
CA HIS A 147 6.51 -2.63 10.47
C HIS A 147 5.37 -1.71 10.95
N GLU A 148 4.57 -1.19 10.02
CA GLU A 148 3.47 -0.24 10.27
C GLU A 148 2.16 -0.95 10.61
N VAL A 149 2.12 -2.27 10.45
CA VAL A 149 0.95 -3.09 10.71
C VAL A 149 1.22 -4.13 11.78
N GLU A 150 0.16 -4.56 12.46
CA GLU A 150 0.25 -5.59 13.48
C GLU A 150 -0.27 -6.92 12.92
N LEU A 151 0.52 -8.00 13.10
CA LEU A 151 0.08 -9.34 12.75
C LEU A 151 -0.89 -9.85 13.80
N GLY A 152 -2.15 -10.05 13.41
CA GLY A 152 -3.17 -10.65 14.28
C GLY A 152 -3.08 -12.17 14.28
N SER A 153 -3.27 -12.80 13.12
CA SER A 153 -3.22 -14.26 13.01
C SER A 153 -2.89 -14.77 11.60
N ILE A 154 -2.48 -16.03 11.51
CA ILE A 154 -2.35 -16.77 10.26
C ILE A 154 -3.21 -18.03 10.36
N THR A 155 -4.15 -18.19 9.43
CA THR A 155 -5.03 -19.35 9.35
C THR A 155 -4.80 -20.09 8.03
N VAL A 156 -4.62 -21.41 8.12
CA VAL A 156 -4.49 -22.28 6.95
C VAL A 156 -5.69 -23.21 6.89
N LEU A 157 -6.35 -23.21 5.73
CA LEU A 157 -7.52 -24.00 5.40
C LEU A 157 -7.16 -25.03 4.33
N ASN A 158 -7.76 -26.22 4.39
CA ASN A 158 -7.65 -27.20 3.30
C ASN A 158 -8.62 -26.88 2.14
N GLU A 159 -8.61 -27.70 1.09
CA GLU A 159 -9.53 -27.56 -0.06
C GLU A 159 -11.03 -27.58 0.28
N LYS A 160 -11.40 -28.09 1.46
CA LYS A 160 -12.78 -28.14 1.95
C LYS A 160 -13.14 -26.94 2.83
N GLY A 161 -12.22 -25.98 3.02
CA GLY A 161 -12.39 -24.84 3.90
C GLY A 161 -12.23 -25.17 5.39
N GLU A 162 -11.73 -26.35 5.75
CA GLU A 162 -11.51 -26.75 7.14
C GLU A 162 -10.15 -26.23 7.64
N LYS A 163 -10.13 -25.61 8.83
CA LYS A 163 -8.88 -25.14 9.47
C LYS A 163 -7.99 -26.33 9.82
N VAL A 164 -6.78 -26.33 9.27
CA VAL A 164 -5.75 -27.36 9.51
C VAL A 164 -4.58 -26.85 10.34
N LEU A 165 -4.34 -25.54 10.33
CA LEU A 165 -3.31 -24.87 11.13
C LEU A 165 -3.75 -23.44 11.47
N GLY A 166 -3.52 -23.03 12.72
CA GLY A 166 -3.62 -21.65 13.16
C GLY A 166 -2.36 -21.21 13.91
N LEU A 167 -1.96 -19.98 13.65
CA LEU A 167 -0.99 -19.22 14.43
C LEU A 167 -1.66 -17.93 14.85
N ASP A 168 -1.89 -17.75 16.14
CA ASP A 168 -2.31 -16.47 16.70
C ASP A 168 -1.37 -16.07 17.84
N SER A 169 -1.45 -14.81 18.27
CA SER A 169 -0.57 -14.24 19.30
C SER A 169 -0.68 -14.94 20.65
N GLU A 170 -1.77 -15.68 20.90
CA GLU A 170 -2.07 -16.35 22.16
C GLU A 170 -1.83 -17.87 22.11
N SER A 171 -1.79 -18.47 20.92
CA SER A 171 -1.69 -19.91 20.73
C SER A 171 -1.11 -20.30 19.37
N SER A 172 -0.26 -21.32 19.38
CA SER A 172 0.08 -22.06 18.17
C SER A 172 -0.46 -23.48 18.34
N ASP A 173 -1.02 -24.03 17.27
CA ASP A 173 -1.49 -25.43 17.27
C ASP A 173 -0.33 -26.44 17.40
N GLY A 174 0.93 -25.98 17.56
CA GLY A 174 2.14 -26.79 17.63
C GLY A 174 2.46 -27.55 16.34
N LYS A 175 1.72 -27.25 15.26
CA LYS A 175 1.87 -27.85 13.94
C LYS A 175 2.57 -26.88 13.01
N TYR A 176 3.42 -27.42 12.16
CA TYR A 176 4.09 -26.65 11.12
C TYR A 176 3.51 -26.98 9.74
N PHE A 177 3.53 -26.00 8.83
CA PHE A 177 3.09 -26.24 7.46
C PHE A 177 3.90 -27.36 6.78
N SER A 178 5.18 -27.52 7.14
CA SER A 178 6.06 -28.59 6.67
C SER A 178 5.57 -30.01 7.05
N GLU A 179 4.69 -30.15 8.04
CA GLU A 179 4.12 -31.43 8.46
C GLU A 179 2.82 -31.80 7.73
N LEU A 180 2.20 -30.85 7.03
CA LEU A 180 0.97 -31.10 6.28
C LEU A 180 1.25 -32.01 5.07
N PRO A 181 0.31 -32.89 4.67
CA PRO A 181 0.47 -33.71 3.47
C PRO A 181 0.55 -32.85 2.20
N ALA A 182 0.97 -33.46 1.08
CA ALA A 182 0.90 -32.81 -0.23
C ALA A 182 -0.56 -32.47 -0.57
N GLY A 183 -0.79 -31.30 -1.17
CA GLY A 183 -2.13 -30.80 -1.44
C GLY A 183 -2.19 -29.28 -1.61
N THR A 184 -3.41 -28.79 -1.85
CA THR A 184 -3.71 -27.37 -1.95
C THR A 184 -4.21 -26.83 -0.62
N TYR A 185 -3.68 -25.69 -0.21
CA TYR A 185 -4.06 -25.01 1.02
C TYR A 185 -4.40 -23.55 0.72
N TYR A 186 -5.33 -22.99 1.46
CA TYR A 186 -5.68 -21.58 1.40
C TYR A 186 -5.23 -20.90 2.69
N VAL A 187 -4.46 -19.83 2.57
CA VAL A 187 -3.86 -19.12 3.70
C VAL A 187 -4.50 -17.75 3.81
N ALA A 188 -4.97 -17.40 5.01
CA ALA A 188 -5.37 -16.05 5.37
C ALA A 188 -4.40 -15.52 6.43
N VAL A 189 -3.78 -14.38 6.14
CA VAL A 189 -2.97 -13.61 7.09
C VAL A 189 -3.79 -12.41 7.51
N GLU A 190 -4.24 -12.40 8.77
CA GLU A 190 -5.03 -11.34 9.35
C GLU A 190 -4.12 -10.27 9.96
N ILE A 191 -4.33 -9.03 9.54
CA ILE A 191 -3.52 -7.87 9.88
C ILE A 191 -4.42 -6.79 10.46
N ASP A 192 -4.00 -6.22 11.59
CA ASP A 192 -4.60 -5.03 12.17
C ASP A 192 -3.82 -3.80 11.70
N ARG A 193 -4.52 -2.88 11.05
CA ARG A 193 -3.96 -1.61 10.59
C ARG A 193 -4.59 -0.46 11.36
N LYS A 194 -3.71 0.35 11.95
CA LYS A 194 -4.08 1.63 12.55
C LYS A 194 -4.18 2.69 11.44
N GLY A 195 -5.33 3.34 11.36
CA GLY A 195 -5.62 4.38 10.38
C GLY A 195 -5.42 5.79 10.94
N ASP A 196 -6.14 6.74 10.36
CA ASP A 196 -6.03 8.17 10.66
C ASP A 196 -6.41 8.52 12.10
N TYR A 197 -5.72 9.52 12.66
CA TYR A 197 -6.02 10.12 13.96
C TYR A 197 -7.13 11.16 13.87
N ILE A 198 -8.07 11.11 14.81
CA ILE A 198 -9.22 12.00 14.94
C ILE A 198 -8.99 12.91 16.15
N GLU A 199 -8.39 14.09 15.92
CA GLU A 199 -7.99 15.03 16.97
C GLU A 199 -9.15 15.44 17.90
N ALA A 200 -10.35 15.64 17.34
CA ALA A 200 -11.54 16.05 18.12
C ALA A 200 -11.99 15.01 19.15
N ARG A 201 -11.54 13.76 19.02
CA ARG A 201 -11.92 12.62 19.86
C ARG A 201 -10.76 11.99 20.63
N ASP A 202 -9.52 12.35 20.27
CA ASP A 202 -8.31 11.67 20.73
C ASP A 202 -8.32 10.15 20.44
N GLU A 203 -8.84 9.79 19.25
CA GLU A 203 -9.05 8.40 18.81
C GLU A 203 -8.43 8.17 17.43
N TYR A 204 -8.26 6.90 17.02
CA TYR A 204 -7.80 6.52 15.68
C TYR A 204 -8.86 5.67 14.98
N THR A 205 -8.89 5.72 13.66
CA THR A 205 -9.59 4.71 12.85
C THR A 205 -8.77 3.42 12.79
N TYR A 206 -9.43 2.30 12.50
CA TYR A 206 -8.78 1.00 12.39
C TYR A 206 -9.39 0.17 11.27
N SER A 207 -8.61 -0.74 10.69
CA SER A 207 -9.11 -1.76 9.78
C SER A 207 -8.46 -3.11 10.06
N VAL A 208 -9.27 -4.16 9.92
CA VAL A 208 -8.82 -5.55 9.92
C VAL A 208 -8.79 -6.03 8.47
N GLU A 209 -7.63 -6.49 8.03
CA GLU A 209 -7.37 -6.94 6.66
C GLU A 209 -7.03 -8.43 6.66
N GLN A 210 -7.46 -9.16 5.63
CA GLN A 210 -6.97 -10.51 5.34
C GLN A 210 -6.20 -10.51 4.02
N TYR A 211 -4.94 -10.89 4.08
CA TYR A 211 -4.14 -11.21 2.89
C TYR A 211 -4.27 -12.70 2.60
N ALA A 212 -4.85 -13.02 1.45
CA ALA A 212 -5.25 -14.36 1.06
C ALA A 212 -4.46 -14.86 -0.15
N PHE A 213 -4.08 -16.14 -0.12
CA PHE A 213 -3.42 -16.82 -1.23
C PHE A 213 -3.60 -18.34 -1.15
N CYS A 214 -3.32 -19.00 -2.28
CA CYS A 214 -3.28 -20.45 -2.40
C CYS A 214 -1.82 -20.92 -2.30
N LEU A 215 -1.56 -21.90 -1.43
CA LEU A 215 -0.25 -22.53 -1.27
C LEU A 215 -0.33 -24.00 -1.66
N LYS A 216 0.43 -24.39 -2.68
CA LYS A 216 0.49 -25.78 -3.19
C LYS A 216 1.74 -26.47 -2.68
N LYS A 217 1.54 -27.58 -1.97
CA LYS A 217 2.61 -28.42 -1.44
C LYS A 217 2.74 -29.73 -2.22
#